data_AF-A0A4Y2WA29-F1
#
_entry.id   AF-A0A4Y2WA29-F1
#
_cell.length_a   1.000
_cell.length_b   1.000
_cell.length_c   1.000
_cell.angle_alpha   90.00
_cell.angle_beta   90.00
_cell.angle_gamma   90.00
#
_symmetry.space_group_name_H-M   'P 1'
#
loop_
_entity.id
_entity.type
_entity.pdbx_description
1 polymer ?
#
loop_
_entity_poly.entity_id
_entity_poly.type
_entity_poly.pdbx_seq_one_letter_code
_entity_poly.pdbx_strand_id
1 'polypeptide(L)'
;MLVKTMPDDRDSKIIVSVYATHDWNLAAVLSAMRLSNGLRPPPCATITFEMYKQDEEYTVRTLFFNSTNPEMGADQEPHPLVLDGCTEYCPLSNFVQFFESIIPEYKKYNMLCGKKLKGSEDVEDNDPNTEAILIHKYADMKAMTTTLPR
;
A
#
# COMPACT_ATOMS: atom_id res chain seq x y z
N MET A 1 -8.00 -24.39 5.25
CA MET A 1 -7.08 -23.33 4.79
C MET A 1 -6.04 -23.13 5.88
N LEU A 2 -4.75 -23.39 5.61
CA LEU A 2 -3.68 -23.17 6.58
C LEU A 2 -3.24 -21.71 6.47
N VAL A 3 -3.61 -20.90 7.46
CA VAL A 3 -3.14 -19.51 7.57
C VAL A 3 -1.76 -19.55 8.22
N LYS A 4 -0.73 -19.33 7.41
CA LYS A 4 0.64 -19.09 7.90
C LYS A 4 0.89 -17.59 7.87
N THR A 5 1.48 -17.05 8.93
CA THR A 5 2.10 -15.72 8.87
C THR A 5 3.19 -15.76 7.82
N MET A 6 3.29 -14.72 6.99
CA MET A 6 4.31 -14.67 5.94
C MET A 6 5.71 -14.81 6.58
N PRO A 7 6.47 -15.86 6.26
CA PRO A 7 7.85 -15.98 6.73
C PRO A 7 8.74 -14.93 6.04
N ASP A 8 9.82 -14.52 6.70
CA ASP A 8 10.84 -13.61 6.12
C ASP A 8 11.44 -14.19 4.83
N ASP A 9 11.49 -15.53 4.73
CA ASP A 9 11.97 -16.25 3.56
C ASP A 9 10.78 -16.78 2.74
N ARG A 10 10.59 -16.22 1.55
CA ARG A 10 9.42 -16.49 0.71
C ARG A 10 9.50 -17.93 0.17
N ASP A 11 8.56 -18.79 0.57
CA ASP A 11 8.43 -20.12 -0.04
C ASP A 11 8.03 -19.95 -1.52
N SER A 12 8.93 -20.35 -2.41
CA SER A 12 8.75 -20.31 -3.88
C SER A 12 7.47 -21.01 -4.38
N LYS A 13 6.81 -21.84 -3.56
CA LYS A 13 5.54 -22.50 -3.87
C LYS A 13 4.31 -21.64 -3.57
N ILE A 14 4.45 -20.49 -2.92
CA ILE A 14 3.31 -19.62 -2.57
C ILE A 14 2.86 -18.88 -3.83
N ILE A 15 1.71 -19.30 -4.35
CA ILE A 15 1.02 -18.67 -5.47
C ILE A 15 0.05 -17.56 -5.04
N VAL A 16 -0.51 -17.67 -3.83
CA VAL A 16 -1.51 -16.73 -3.28
C VAL A 16 -1.23 -16.51 -1.81
N SER A 17 -1.23 -15.23 -1.40
CA SER A 17 -1.16 -14.82 0.01
C SER A 17 -2.41 -14.02 0.36
N VAL A 18 -3.05 -14.34 1.48
CA VAL A 18 -4.29 -13.70 1.93
C VAL A 18 -4.08 -13.07 3.29
N TYR A 19 -4.45 -11.79 3.41
CA TYR A 19 -4.36 -11.02 4.65
C TYR A 19 -5.76 -10.66 5.12
N ALA A 20 -6.22 -11.30 6.20
CA ALA A 20 -7.45 -10.91 6.86
C ALA A 20 -7.18 -9.70 7.76
N THR A 21 -7.95 -8.63 7.59
CA THR A 21 -7.70 -7.36 8.25
C THR A 21 -9.01 -6.59 8.45
N HIS A 22 -8.92 -5.34 8.91
CA HIS A 22 -10.07 -4.48 9.17
C HIS A 22 -10.24 -3.41 8.07
N ASP A 23 -11.42 -2.80 8.02
CA ASP A 23 -11.79 -1.73 7.08
C ASP A 23 -10.79 -0.55 7.07
N TRP A 24 -10.31 -0.13 8.24
CA TRP A 24 -9.31 0.95 8.34
C TRP A 24 -7.98 0.60 7.66
N ASN A 25 -7.58 -0.68 7.62
CA ASN A 25 -6.38 -1.11 6.93
C ASN A 25 -6.55 -1.01 5.41
N LEU A 26 -7.72 -1.40 4.88
CA LEU A 26 -8.03 -1.20 3.46
C LEU A 26 -8.07 0.28 3.12
N ALA A 27 -8.72 1.10 3.95
CA ALA A 27 -8.75 2.55 3.76
C ALA A 27 -7.35 3.16 3.76
N ALA A 28 -6.46 2.71 4.66
CA ALA A 28 -5.08 3.17 4.71
C ALA A 28 -4.29 2.78 3.45
N VAL A 29 -4.46 1.57 2.94
CA VAL A 29 -3.80 1.12 1.69
C VAL A 29 -4.33 1.90 0.48
N LEU A 30 -5.64 2.09 0.36
CA LEU A 30 -6.25 2.92 -0.68
C LEU A 30 -5.76 4.37 -0.60
N SER A 31 -5.63 4.91 0.61
CA SER A 31 -5.10 6.27 0.83
C SER A 31 -3.63 6.37 0.47
N ALA A 32 -2.81 5.37 0.80
CA ALA A 32 -1.40 5.31 0.43
C ALA A 32 -1.23 5.28 -1.11
N MET A 33 -2.13 4.57 -1.81
CA MET A 33 -2.19 4.56 -3.27
C MET A 33 -2.77 5.84 -3.88
N ARG A 34 -3.27 6.78 -3.06
CA ARG A 34 -4.00 7.98 -3.51
C ARG A 34 -5.27 7.68 -4.31
N LEU A 35 -5.88 6.53 -4.06
CA LEU A 35 -7.09 6.03 -4.73
C LEU A 35 -8.29 5.92 -3.78
N SER A 36 -8.19 6.47 -2.58
CA SER A 36 -9.30 6.50 -1.63
C SER A 36 -10.38 7.46 -2.09
N ASN A 37 -11.64 7.03 -2.04
CA ASN A 37 -12.82 7.86 -2.24
C ASN A 37 -13.31 8.53 -0.93
N GLY A 38 -12.58 8.38 0.18
CA GLY A 38 -12.95 8.93 1.49
C GLY A 38 -14.08 8.18 2.21
N LEU A 39 -14.67 7.16 1.59
CA LEU A 39 -15.70 6.33 2.20
C LEU A 39 -15.08 5.15 2.95
N ARG A 40 -15.79 4.66 3.98
CA ARG A 40 -15.41 3.43 4.68
C ARG A 40 -15.54 2.24 3.71
N PRO A 41 -14.50 1.41 3.55
CA PRO A 41 -14.63 0.16 2.81
C PRO A 41 -15.77 -0.70 3.36
N PRO A 42 -16.67 -1.24 2.51
CA PRO A 42 -17.77 -2.06 2.98
C PRO A 42 -17.28 -3.40 3.55
N PRO A 43 -18.13 -4.11 4.32
CA PRO A 43 -17.86 -5.49 4.72
C PRO A 43 -17.49 -6.36 3.52
N CYS A 44 -16.55 -7.29 3.72
CA CYS A 44 -16.01 -8.18 2.67
C CYS A 44 -15.27 -7.48 1.52
N ALA A 45 -15.05 -6.16 1.59
CA ALA A 45 -14.20 -5.49 0.62
C ALA A 45 -12.80 -6.12 0.58
N THR A 46 -12.22 -6.20 -0.61
CA THR A 46 -10.93 -6.87 -0.85
C THR A 46 -10.10 -6.07 -1.83
N ILE A 47 -8.81 -5.87 -1.52
CA ILE A 47 -7.83 -5.34 -2.47
C ILE A 47 -6.99 -6.52 -2.94
N THR A 48 -6.94 -6.73 -4.25
CA THR A 48 -6.17 -7.81 -4.88
C THR A 48 -5.02 -7.21 -5.69
N PHE A 49 -3.82 -7.73 -5.47
CA PHE A 49 -2.64 -7.44 -6.28
C PHE A 49 -2.29 -8.68 -7.08
N GLU A 50 -2.46 -8.62 -8.40
CA GLU A 50 -2.17 -9.70 -9.32
C GLU A 50 -0.87 -9.40 -10.05
N MET A 51 0.11 -10.31 -9.96
CA MET A 51 1.37 -10.18 -10.69
C MET A 51 1.32 -11.04 -11.95
N TYR A 52 1.58 -10.42 -13.10
CA TYR A 52 1.63 -11.07 -14.41
C TYR A 52 3.07 -11.06 -14.92
N LYS A 53 3.44 -12.09 -15.66
CA LYS A 53 4.67 -12.11 -16.47
C LYS A 53 4.26 -12.11 -17.94
N GLN A 54 4.68 -11.09 -18.68
CA GLN A 54 4.52 -11.01 -20.12
C GLN A 54 5.93 -10.93 -20.73
N ASP A 55 6.33 -11.98 -21.44
CA ASP A 55 7.70 -12.19 -21.92
C ASP A 55 8.74 -12.13 -20.78
N GLU A 56 9.57 -11.07 -20.75
CA GLU A 56 10.58 -10.82 -19.71
C GLU A 56 10.22 -9.68 -18.76
N GLU A 57 9.02 -9.11 -18.89
CA GLU A 57 8.56 -8.03 -18.03
C GLU A 57 7.47 -8.51 -17.06
N TYR A 58 7.51 -7.98 -15.84
CA TYR A 58 6.47 -8.20 -14.84
C TYR A 58 5.56 -6.97 -14.77
N THR A 59 4.26 -7.21 -14.70
CA THR A 59 3.26 -6.18 -14.46
C THR A 59 2.41 -6.53 -13.25
N VAL A 60 1.85 -5.51 -12.61
CA VAL A 60 0.96 -5.63 -11.46
C VAL A 60 -0.39 -5.02 -11.84
N ARG A 61 -1.45 -5.80 -11.70
CA ARG A 61 -2.83 -5.33 -11.79
C ARG A 61 -3.41 -5.26 -10.39
N THR A 62 -3.93 -4.10 -10.02
CA THR A 62 -4.53 -3.88 -8.70
C THR A 62 -6.03 -3.73 -8.84
N LEU A 63 -6.80 -4.47 -8.05
CA LEU A 63 -8.25 -4.56 -8.12
C LEU A 63 -8.88 -4.29 -6.76
N PHE A 64 -10.03 -3.62 -6.76
CA PHE A 64 -10.85 -3.42 -5.56
C PHE A 64 -12.22 -4.06 -5.74
N PHE A 65 -12.53 -5.02 -4.88
CA PHE A 65 -13.85 -5.62 -4.75
C PHE A 65 -14.58 -4.95 -3.60
N ASN A 66 -15.78 -4.44 -3.84
CA ASN A 66 -16.59 -3.71 -2.85
C ASN A 66 -18.00 -4.27 -2.66
N SER A 67 -18.27 -5.48 -3.17
CA SER A 67 -19.55 -6.16 -2.94
C SER A 67 -19.65 -6.64 -1.50
N THR A 68 -20.79 -6.38 -0.86
CA THR A 68 -21.09 -6.84 0.50
C THR A 68 -21.57 -8.29 0.56
N ASN A 69 -21.99 -8.85 -0.59
CA ASN A 69 -22.59 -10.18 -0.69
C ASN A 69 -21.90 -11.00 -1.80
N PRO A 70 -20.57 -11.19 -1.74
CA PRO A 70 -19.85 -11.82 -2.83
C PRO A 70 -20.25 -13.27 -3.11
N GLU A 71 -20.74 -13.98 -2.10
CA GLU A 71 -21.26 -15.34 -2.20
C GLU A 71 -22.55 -15.46 -3.04
N MET A 72 -23.28 -14.35 -3.21
CA MET A 72 -24.56 -14.33 -3.93
C MET A 72 -24.38 -14.07 -5.44
N GLY A 73 -23.14 -13.86 -5.91
CA GLY A 73 -22.83 -13.68 -7.33
C GLY A 73 -23.31 -12.37 -7.96
N ALA A 74 -24.00 -11.50 -7.20
CA ALA A 74 -24.36 -10.15 -7.64
C ALA A 74 -23.16 -9.20 -7.51
N ASP A 75 -22.96 -8.36 -8.52
CA ASP A 75 -21.99 -7.26 -8.54
C ASP A 75 -20.55 -7.65 -8.13
N GLN A 76 -20.02 -8.72 -8.73
CA GLN A 76 -18.64 -9.20 -8.51
C GLN A 76 -17.60 -8.55 -9.41
N GLU A 77 -17.99 -7.56 -10.22
CA GLU A 77 -17.04 -6.88 -11.11
C GLU A 77 -16.06 -6.04 -10.27
N PRO A 78 -14.74 -6.33 -10.32
CA PRO A 78 -13.76 -5.55 -9.59
C PRO A 78 -13.55 -4.18 -10.24
N HIS A 79 -13.28 -3.19 -9.40
CA HIS A 79 -12.85 -1.86 -9.85
C HIS A 79 -11.33 -1.86 -10.05
N PRO A 80 -10.82 -1.60 -11.26
CA PRO A 80 -9.39 -1.44 -11.47
C PRO A 80 -8.85 -0.22 -10.70
N LEU A 81 -7.78 -0.44 -9.95
CA LEU A 81 -7.05 0.58 -9.23
C LEU A 81 -5.77 0.93 -10.01
N VAL A 82 -5.80 2.06 -10.72
CA VAL A 82 -4.70 2.50 -11.58
C VAL A 82 -3.88 3.57 -10.86
N LEU A 83 -2.61 3.27 -10.58
CA LEU A 83 -1.69 4.23 -9.97
C LEU A 83 -1.35 5.38 -10.92
N ASP A 84 -1.08 6.55 -10.37
CA ASP A 84 -0.64 7.72 -11.14
C ASP A 84 0.58 7.37 -12.00
N GLY A 85 0.49 7.62 -13.31
CA GLY A 85 1.56 7.31 -14.27
C GLY A 85 1.62 5.84 -14.71
N CYS A 86 0.64 5.02 -14.35
CA CYS A 86 0.49 3.64 -14.81
C CYS A 86 -0.78 3.42 -15.66
N THR A 87 -0.85 2.26 -16.30
CA THR A 87 -2.09 1.68 -16.84
C THR A 87 -2.62 0.62 -15.88
N GLU A 88 -3.74 -0.02 -16.21
CA GLU A 88 -4.30 -1.14 -15.41
C GLU A 88 -3.28 -2.26 -15.15
N TYR A 89 -2.38 -2.52 -16.11
CA TYR A 89 -1.25 -3.43 -15.96
C TYR A 89 0.02 -2.61 -15.77
N CYS A 90 0.28 -2.19 -14.52
CA CYS A 90 1.38 -1.32 -14.17
C CYS A 90 2.72 -2.08 -14.23
N PRO A 91 3.74 -1.60 -14.96
CA PRO A 91 5.07 -2.22 -14.94
C PRO A 91 5.60 -2.32 -13.51
N LEU A 92 6.20 -3.47 -13.14
CA LEU A 92 6.66 -3.72 -11.79
C LEU A 92 7.66 -2.66 -11.30
N SER A 93 8.53 -2.16 -12.19
CA SER A 93 9.46 -1.07 -11.89
C SER A 93 8.75 0.19 -11.40
N ASN A 94 7.69 0.59 -12.11
CA ASN A 94 6.92 1.80 -11.81
C ASN A 94 6.11 1.60 -10.53
N PHE A 95 5.53 0.40 -10.37
CA PHE A 95 4.80 0.03 -9.16
C PHE A 95 5.70 0.13 -7.92
N VAL A 96 6.90 -0.45 -7.97
CA VAL A 96 7.87 -0.38 -6.86
C VAL A 96 8.28 1.06 -6.58
N GLN A 97 8.65 1.82 -7.62
CA GLN A 97 9.06 3.22 -7.48
C GLN A 97 7.98 4.09 -6.83
N PHE A 98 6.69 3.85 -7.15
CA PHE A 98 5.58 4.56 -6.52
C PHE A 98 5.59 4.37 -5.00
N PHE A 99 5.71 3.11 -4.54
CA PHE A 99 5.67 2.77 -3.12
C PHE A 99 6.95 3.03 -2.35
N GLU A 100 8.12 3.10 -3.01
CA GLU A 100 9.40 3.44 -2.37
C GLU A 100 9.33 4.75 -1.58
N SER A 101 8.56 5.72 -2.08
CA SER A 101 8.41 7.02 -1.43
C SER A 101 7.52 7.00 -0.18
N ILE A 102 6.73 5.94 0.02
CA ILE A 102 5.67 5.81 1.03
C ILE A 102 6.04 4.78 2.10
N ILE A 103 6.70 3.68 1.73
CA ILE A 103 7.05 2.60 2.65
C ILE A 103 8.34 2.96 3.39
N PRO A 104 8.30 3.25 4.70
CA PRO A 104 9.51 3.54 5.45
C PRO A 104 10.34 2.27 5.63
N GLU A 105 11.66 2.39 5.57
CA GLU A 105 12.56 1.31 5.97
C GLU A 105 12.29 0.92 7.43
N TYR A 106 12.37 -0.37 7.76
CA TYR A 106 12.05 -0.89 9.09
C TYR A 106 12.80 -0.18 10.24
N LYS A 107 14.08 0.15 10.06
CA LYS A 107 14.87 0.90 11.05
C LYS A 107 14.35 2.34 11.22
N LYS A 108 13.95 2.98 10.12
CA LYS A 108 13.37 4.33 10.09
C LYS A 108 11.95 4.34 10.66
N TYR A 109 11.17 3.27 10.49
CA TYR A 109 9.82 3.16 11.04
C TYR A 109 9.77 3.39 12.56
N ASN A 110 10.65 2.73 13.32
CA ASN A 110 10.69 2.90 14.77
C ASN A 110 11.02 4.34 15.17
N MET A 111 11.94 4.98 14.46
CA MET A 111 12.30 6.38 14.67
C MET A 111 11.13 7.32 14.33
N LEU A 112 10.48 7.14 13.18
CA LEU A 112 9.32 7.92 12.75
C LEU A 112 8.14 7.79 13.73
N CYS A 113 7.97 6.61 14.33
CA CYS A 113 6.96 6.37 15.36
C CYS A 113 7.43 6.75 16.78
N GLY A 114 8.52 7.52 16.92
CA GLY A 114 8.97 8.08 18.19
C GLY A 114 9.64 7.09 19.15
N LYS A 115 10.01 5.89 18.70
CA LYS A 115 10.79 4.94 19.51
C LYS A 115 12.28 5.26 19.36
N LYS A 116 12.91 5.68 20.46
CA LYS A 116 14.38 5.74 20.54
C LYS A 116 14.95 4.32 20.48
N LEU A 117 15.77 4.03 19.47
CA LEU A 117 16.52 2.78 19.40
C LEU A 117 17.57 2.80 20.53
N LYS A 118 17.48 1.86 21.48
CA LYS A 118 18.56 1.66 22.46
C LYS A 118 19.78 1.11 21.71
N GLY A 119 20.78 1.96 21.50
CA GLY A 119 22.05 1.60 20.86
C GLY A 119 22.67 2.63 19.92
N SER A 120 22.08 3.81 19.74
CA SER A 120 22.79 4.94 19.10
C SER A 120 23.49 5.76 20.19
N GLU A 121 24.72 5.38 20.52
CA GLU A 121 25.69 6.40 20.92
C GLU A 121 25.88 7.31 19.69
N ASP A 122 25.43 8.56 19.85
CA ASP A 122 25.81 9.76 19.11
C ASP A 122 26.22 9.57 17.63
N VAL A 123 25.22 9.54 16.74
CA VAL A 123 25.38 10.13 15.41
C VAL A 123 24.39 11.27 15.33
N GLU A 124 24.86 12.48 15.63
CA GLU A 124 24.24 13.70 15.15
C GLU A 124 24.24 13.66 13.62
N ASP A 125 23.15 13.18 13.02
CA ASP A 125 22.92 13.35 11.59
C ASP A 125 22.40 14.78 11.39
N ASN A 126 23.35 15.73 11.38
CA ASN A 126 23.14 17.14 11.10
C ASN A 126 22.83 17.37 9.60
N ASP A 127 21.85 16.64 9.04
CA ASP A 127 21.29 16.99 7.73
C ASP A 127 19.93 17.70 7.92
N PRO A 128 19.91 19.05 7.92
CA PRO A 128 18.70 19.85 8.08
C PRO A 128 17.67 19.63 6.96
N ASN A 129 18.03 18.90 5.90
CA ASN A 129 17.13 18.64 4.78
C ASN A 129 16.18 17.45 5.04
N THR A 130 16.52 16.54 5.96
CA THR A 130 15.71 15.33 6.21
C THR A 130 14.38 15.65 6.92
N GLU A 131 14.40 16.54 7.91
CA GLU A 131 13.17 17.04 8.56
C GLU A 131 12.30 17.84 7.59
N ALA A 132 12.90 18.66 6.73
CA ALA A 132 12.17 19.47 5.75
C ALA A 132 11.43 18.60 4.71
N ILE A 133 12.05 17.51 4.24
CA ILE A 133 11.44 16.58 3.28
C ILE A 133 10.23 15.85 3.89
N LEU A 134 10.33 15.43 5.15
CA LEU A 134 9.23 14.75 5.86
C LEU A 134 8.03 15.67 6.09
N ILE A 135 8.28 16.91 6.49
CA ILE A 135 7.23 17.92 6.72
C ILE A 135 6.53 18.28 5.41
N HIS A 136 7.28 18.48 4.31
CA HIS A 136 6.70 18.76 3.00
C HIS A 136 5.81 17.62 2.50
N LYS A 137 6.28 16.37 2.56
CA LYS A 137 5.49 15.21 2.14
C LYS A 137 4.19 15.05 2.95
N TYR A 138 4.22 15.35 4.25
CA TYR A 138 3.03 15.31 5.11
C TYR A 138 2.04 16.45 4.80
N ALA A 139 2.55 17.65 4.50
CA ALA A 139 1.73 18.78 4.09
C ALA A 139 1.03 18.53 2.74
N ASP A 140 1.72 17.92 1.79
CA ASP A 140 1.16 17.55 0.48
C ASP A 140 0.04 16.50 0.62
N MET A 141 0.23 15.49 1.47
CA MET A 141 -0.79 14.49 1.76
C MET A 141 -2.03 15.10 2.45
N LYS A 142 -1.84 16.11 3.31
CA LYS A 142 -2.92 16.84 3.97
C LYS A 142 -3.69 17.76 2.99
N ALA A 143 -3.01 18.32 2.00
CA ALA A 143 -3.62 19.13 0.94
C ALA A 143 -4.42 18.25 -0.05
N MET A 144 -3.94 17.04 -0.36
CA MET A 144 -4.65 16.08 -1.21
C MET A 144 -5.93 15.54 -0.56
N THR A 145 -5.94 15.38 0.77
CA THR A 145 -7.14 14.93 1.51
C THR A 145 -8.19 16.02 1.72
N THR A 146 -7.83 17.30 1.55
CA THR A 146 -8.78 18.44 1.64
C THR A 146 -9.41 18.82 0.30
N THR A 147 -8.92 18.28 -0.81
CA THR A 147 -9.43 18.54 -2.17
C THR A 147 -10.36 17.45 -2.70
N LEU A 148 -10.53 16.35 -1.97
CA LEU A 148 -11.53 15.33 -2.28
C LEU A 148 -12.94 15.88 -1.99
N PRO A 149 -13.85 15.94 -2.98
CA PRO A 149 -15.24 16.33 -2.74
C PRO A 149 -15.88 15.31 -1.79
N ARG A 150 -16.54 15.83 -0.75
CA ARG A 150 -17.35 15.04 0.19
C ARG A 150 -18.56 14.43 -0.47
#